data_AF-A0A257N7J5-F1
#
_entry.id   AF-A0A257N7J5-F1
#
_cell.length_a   1.000
_cell.length_b   1.000
_cell.length_c   1.000
_cell.angle_alpha   90.00
_cell.angle_beta   90.00
_cell.angle_gamma   90.00
#
_symmetry.space_group_name_H-M   'P 1'
#
loop_
_entity.id
_entity.type
_entity.pdbx_description
1 polymer ?
#
loop_
_entity_poly.entity_id
_entity_poly.type
_entity_poly.pdbx_seq_one_letter_code
_entity_poly.pdbx_strand_id
1 'polypeptide(L)'
;FLAAELKILPEHTVILALGTVAHQAVLKAYNLKLSSAVFAHNAQHRLPGGLTLIDSYHTSRYNVQTKRLTKEMFSDVFRTIGQLLDKS
;
A
#
# COMPACT_ATOMS: atom_id res chain seq x y z
N PHE A 1 -8.18 7.58 14.92
CA PHE A 1 -8.31 6.11 14.87
C PHE A 1 -7.16 5.50 14.08
N LEU A 2 -7.09 5.61 12.75
CA LEU A 2 -6.03 4.98 11.93
C LEU A 2 -4.57 5.26 12.38
N ALA A 3 -4.26 6.50 12.76
CA ALA A 3 -2.90 6.86 13.20
C ALA A 3 -2.46 6.19 14.52
N ALA A 4 -3.40 5.81 15.39
CA ALA A 4 -3.06 5.11 16.63
C ALA A 4 -2.74 3.64 16.37
N GLU A 5 -3.48 2.99 15.48
CA GLU A 5 -3.27 1.58 15.09
C GLU A 5 -1.96 1.41 14.32
N LEU A 6 -1.60 2.37 13.48
CA LEU A 6 -0.36 2.33 12.70
C LEU A 6 0.91 2.51 13.56
N LYS A 7 0.81 3.19 14.70
CA LYS A 7 1.96 3.45 15.60
C LYS A 7 2.44 2.22 16.37
N ILE A 8 1.61 1.19 16.49
CA ILE A 8 1.91 -0.03 17.25
C ILE A 8 2.34 -1.19 16.36
N LEU A 9 2.49 -0.96 15.05
CA LEU A 9 2.92 -2.01 14.13
C LEU A 9 4.39 -2.37 14.37
N PRO A 10 4.74 -3.67 14.39
CA PRO A 10 6.12 -4.11 14.45
C PRO A 10 6.94 -3.56 13.27
N GLU A 11 8.25 -3.45 13.46
CA GLU A 11 9.18 -3.21 12.35
C GLU A 11 9.00 -4.30 11.28
N HIS A 12 9.30 -3.97 10.02
CA HIS A 12 9.12 -4.85 8.86
C HIS A 12 7.66 -5.17 8.46
N THR A 13 6.67 -4.49 9.05
CA THR A 13 5.29 -4.63 8.58
C THR A 13 5.09 -4.01 7.19
N VAL A 14 4.39 -4.74 6.32
CA VAL A 14 3.95 -4.25 5.02
C VAL A 14 2.48 -3.85 5.07
N ILE A 15 2.18 -2.60 4.74
CA ILE A 15 0.83 -2.04 4.67
C ILE A 15 0.39 -2.02 3.22
N LEU A 16 -0.73 -2.66 2.90
CA LEU A 16 -1.32 -2.62 1.55
C LEU A 16 -2.44 -1.57 1.48
N ALA A 17 -2.27 -0.55 0.65
CA ALA A 17 -3.29 0.46 0.36
C ALA A 17 -4.11 0.11 -0.89
N LEU A 18 -5.42 -0.08 -0.71
CA LEU A 18 -6.36 -0.32 -1.80
C LEU A 18 -6.97 0.99 -2.31
N GLY A 19 -6.36 1.55 -3.35
CA GLY A 19 -6.76 2.79 -3.99
C GLY A 19 -6.16 4.05 -3.36
N THR A 20 -6.28 5.15 -4.09
CA THR A 20 -5.67 6.44 -3.73
C THR A 20 -6.16 6.98 -2.39
N VAL A 21 -7.43 6.73 -2.02
CA VAL A 21 -7.99 7.18 -0.74
C VAL A 21 -7.30 6.50 0.43
N ALA A 22 -7.09 5.17 0.35
CA ALA A 22 -6.38 4.42 1.38
C ALA A 22 -4.92 4.87 1.49
N HIS A 23 -4.23 5.04 0.35
CA HIS A 23 -2.86 5.56 0.30
C HIS A 23 -2.72 6.91 1.01
N GLN A 24 -3.58 7.87 0.65
CA GLN A 24 -3.58 9.20 1.27
C GLN A 24 -3.89 9.14 2.77
N ALA A 25 -4.77 8.24 3.21
CA ALA A 25 -5.08 8.07 4.63
C ALA A 25 -3.86 7.59 5.42
N VAL A 26 -3.08 6.64 4.87
CA VAL A 26 -1.83 6.19 5.47
C VAL A 26 -0.81 7.33 5.55
N LEU A 27 -0.55 8.04 4.45
CA LEU A 27 0.39 9.17 4.45
C LEU A 27 0.01 10.24 5.49
N LYS A 28 -1.28 10.59 5.58
CA LYS A 28 -1.80 11.53 6.58
C LYS A 28 -1.60 11.01 8.00
N ALA A 29 -1.79 9.71 8.24
CA ALA A 29 -1.59 9.12 9.56
C ALA A 29 -0.12 9.17 10.01
N TYR A 30 0.83 9.14 9.07
CA TYR A 30 2.26 9.37 9.31
C TYR A 30 2.70 10.84 9.20
N ASN A 31 1.75 11.77 9.02
CA ASN A 31 2.01 13.20 8.84
C ASN A 31 2.97 13.50 7.66
N LEU A 32 2.93 12.67 6.61
CA LEU A 32 3.73 12.81 5.39
C LEU A 32 3.01 13.67 4.35
N LYS A 33 3.79 14.35 3.51
CA LYS A 33 3.26 15.10 2.37
C LYS A 33 2.74 14.13 1.31
N LEU A 34 1.59 14.40 0.72
CA LEU A 34 1.06 13.56 -0.37
C LEU A 34 2.00 13.51 -1.59
N SER A 35 2.81 14.54 -1.79
CA SER A 35 3.81 14.59 -2.85
C SER A 35 5.06 13.77 -2.57
N SER A 36 5.29 13.30 -1.34
CA SER A 36 6.48 12.48 -1.02
C SER A 36 6.33 11.02 -1.47
N ALA A 37 5.12 10.59 -1.80
CA ALA A 37 4.83 9.23 -2.23
C ALA A 37 3.68 9.26 -3.26
N VAL A 38 4.02 9.12 -4.53
CA VAL A 38 3.04 9.16 -5.63
C VAL A 38 2.35 7.82 -5.74
N PHE A 39 1.01 7.82 -5.71
CA PHE A 39 0.21 6.62 -5.85
C PHE A 39 0.35 6.00 -7.24
N ALA A 40 0.71 4.72 -7.30
CA ALA A 40 0.66 3.92 -8.53
C ALA A 40 0.48 2.43 -8.19
N HIS A 41 -0.14 1.65 -9.07
CA HIS A 41 -0.35 0.22 -8.78
C HIS A 41 1.00 -0.52 -8.62
N ASN A 42 1.10 -1.32 -7.56
CA ASN A 42 2.29 -2.05 -7.13
C ASN A 42 3.50 -1.16 -6.82
N ALA A 43 3.29 0.14 -6.56
CA ALA A 43 4.34 1.03 -6.07
C ALA A 43 4.66 0.73 -4.60
N GLN A 44 5.92 0.94 -4.23
CA GLN A 44 6.43 0.70 -2.88
C GLN A 44 6.98 1.99 -2.30
N HIS A 45 6.59 2.32 -1.08
CA HIS A 45 7.04 3.52 -0.37
C HIS A 45 7.55 3.14 1.01
N ARG A 46 8.72 3.64 1.38
CA ARG A 46 9.23 3.49 2.74
C ARG A 46 8.52 4.45 3.68
N LEU A 47 8.02 3.93 4.79
CA LEU A 47 7.42 4.70 5.86
C LEU A 47 8.36 4.76 7.07
N PRO A 48 8.16 5.74 7.98
CA PRO A 48 8.86 5.76 9.27
C PRO A 48 8.69 4.44 10.04
N GLY A 49 9.69 4.07 10.85
CA GLY A 49 9.65 2.85 11.67
C GLY A 49 9.97 1.54 10.91
N GLY A 50 10.66 1.63 9.77
CA GLY A 50 11.04 0.44 9.00
C GLY A 50 9.88 -0.23 8.26
N LEU A 51 8.75 0.46 8.14
CA LEU A 51 7.53 -0.04 7.51
C LEU A 51 7.55 0.21 6.00
N THR A 52 6.84 -0.63 5.26
CA THR A 52 6.67 -0.46 3.81
C THR A 52 5.19 -0.31 3.46
N LEU A 53 4.86 0.70 2.66
CA LEU A 53 3.55 0.88 2.07
C LEU A 53 3.57 0.38 0.63
N ILE A 54 2.64 -0.50 0.29
CA ILE A 54 2.41 -1.00 -1.06
C ILE A 54 1.08 -0.48 -1.56
N ASP A 55 1.08 0.08 -2.76
CA ASP A 55 -0.12 0.57 -3.41
C ASP A 55 -0.74 -0.49 -4.31
N SER A 56 -2.07 -0.54 -4.34
CA SER A 56 -2.80 -1.24 -5.40
C SER A 56 -3.99 -0.40 -5.85
N TYR A 57 -4.37 -0.53 -7.12
CA TYR A 57 -5.72 -0.12 -7.51
C TYR A 57 -6.75 -0.87 -6.67
N HIS A 58 -7.84 -0.19 -6.36
CA HIS A 58 -8.94 -0.77 -5.60
C HIS A 58 -9.61 -1.87 -6.43
N THR A 59 -10.02 -2.96 -5.79
CA THR A 59 -10.76 -4.08 -6.41
C THR A 59 -12.22 -3.74 -6.67
N SER A 60 -12.50 -2.49 -7.09
CA SER A 60 -13.86 -2.07 -7.44
C SER A 60 -14.34 -2.78 -8.70
N ARG A 61 -15.66 -2.99 -8.82
CA ARG A 61 -16.27 -3.59 -10.01
C ARG A 61 -15.83 -2.89 -11.30
N TYR A 62 -15.78 -1.56 -11.28
CA TYR A 62 -15.32 -0.76 -12.41
C TYR A 62 -13.90 -1.11 -12.85
N ASN A 63 -12.93 -1.20 -11.92
CA ASN A 63 -11.53 -1.48 -12.26
C ASN A 63 -11.34 -2.89 -12.83
N VAL A 64 -12.06 -3.88 -12.27
CA VAL A 64 -12.00 -5.27 -12.74
C VAL A 64 -12.68 -5.41 -14.11
N GLN A 65 -13.87 -4.83 -14.28
CA GLN A 65 -14.64 -4.95 -15.52
C GLN A 65 -14.00 -4.22 -16.71
N THR A 66 -13.36 -3.07 -16.47
CA THR A 66 -12.62 -2.32 -17.49
C THR A 66 -11.20 -2.83 -17.74
N LYS A 67 -10.77 -3.89 -17.02
CA LYS A 67 -9.40 -4.43 -17.02
C LYS A 67 -8.32 -3.44 -16.61
N ARG A 68 -8.70 -2.34 -15.94
CA ARG A 68 -7.76 -1.43 -15.27
C ARG A 68 -7.01 -2.12 -14.13
N LEU A 69 -7.62 -3.16 -13.56
CA LEU A 69 -6.98 -4.11 -12.65
C LEU A 69 -7.34 -5.53 -13.09
N THR A 70 -6.34 -6.34 -13.44
CA THR A 70 -6.55 -7.78 -13.69
C THR A 70 -6.21 -8.60 -12.44
N LYS A 71 -6.59 -9.89 -12.45
CA LYS A 71 -6.27 -10.81 -11.37
C LYS A 71 -4.76 -11.03 -11.26
N GLU A 72 -4.07 -11.08 -12.38
CA GLU A 72 -2.62 -11.26 -12.48
C GLU A 72 -1.90 -10.04 -11.88
N MET A 73 -2.30 -8.83 -12.28
CA MET A 73 -1.81 -7.58 -11.70
C MET A 73 -2.00 -7.55 -10.18
N PHE A 74 -3.19 -7.93 -9.69
CA PHE A 74 -3.44 -7.98 -8.25
C PHE A 74 -2.60 -9.06 -7.55
N SER A 75 -2.40 -10.21 -8.18
CA SER A 75 -1.55 -11.30 -7.65
C SER A 75 -0.08 -10.87 -7.58
N ASP A 76 0.39 -10.07 -8.53
CA ASP A 76 1.75 -9.52 -8.54
C ASP A 76 2.01 -8.65 -7.30
N VAL A 77 1.00 -7.94 -6.79
CA VAL A 77 1.10 -7.18 -5.53
C VAL A 77 1.43 -8.11 -4.36
N PHE A 78 0.73 -9.25 -4.24
CA PHE A 78 1.02 -10.22 -3.16
C PHE A 78 2.38 -10.90 -3.34
N ARG A 79 2.82 -11.13 -4.58
CA ARG A 79 4.18 -11.62 -4.83
C ARG A 79 5.23 -10.61 -4.35
N THR A 80 5.04 -9.32 -4.62
CA THR A 80 5.89 -8.24 -4.09
C THR A 80 5.91 -8.27 -2.56
N ILE A 81 4.73 -8.39 -1.92
CA ILE A 81 4.62 -8.44 -0.45
C ILE A 81 5.40 -9.64 0.10
N GLY A 82 5.22 -10.85 -0.47
CA GLY A 82 5.97 -12.04 -0.05
C GLY A 82 7.48 -11.82 -0.11
N GLN A 83 7.98 -11.27 -1.22
CA GLN A 83 9.41 -10.97 -1.37
C GLN A 83 9.96 -9.96 -0.36
N LEU A 84 9.13 -9.06 0.15
CA LEU A 84 9.53 -8.09 1.17
C LEU A 84 9.56 -8.72 2.56
N LEU A 85 8.59 -9.59 2.86
CA LEU A 85 8.52 -10.31 4.13
C LEU A 85 9.63 -11.37 4.25
N ASP A 86 9.99 -12.04 3.15
CA ASP A 86 11.04 -13.06 3.13
C ASP A 86 12.46 -12.49 3.30
N LYS A 87 12.64 -11.17 3.12
CA LYS A 87 13.93 -10.47 3.24
C LYS A 87 14.16 -9.88 4.65
N SER A 88 13.26 -10.13 5.60
CA SER A 88 13.30 -9.60 6.96
C SER A 88 13.80 -10.62 7.97
#